data_AF-A0A5K0WAS5-F1
#
_entry.id   AF-A0A5K0WAS5-F1
#
_cell.length_a   1.000
_cell.length_b   1.000
_cell.length_c   1.000
_cell.angle_alpha   90.00
_cell.angle_beta   90.00
_cell.angle_gamma   90.00
#
_symmetry.space_group_name_H-M   'P 1'
#
loop_
_entity.id
_entity.type
_entity.pdbx_description
1 polymer ?
#
loop_
_entity_poly.entity_id
_entity_poly.type
_entity_poly.pdbx_seq_one_letter_code
_entity_poly.pdbx_strand_id
1 'polypeptide(L)' 'NERVLANFDIAREAGGSGKPVDKNFTANVTANTLEITLYWAGKGTLAVPNRGVYGPLISAISVTP' A
#
# COMPACT_ATOMS: atom_id res chain seq x y z
N ASN A 1 -6.36 -10.24 11.47
CA ASN A 1 -5.45 -9.69 10.43
C ASN A 1 -4.33 -8.94 11.11
N GLU A 2 -3.09 -9.21 10.73
CA GLU A 2 -1.91 -8.50 11.22
C GLU A 2 -1.64 -7.27 10.34
N ARG A 3 -1.36 -6.12 10.95
CA ARG A 3 -1.00 -4.89 10.21
C ARG A 3 0.51 -4.80 10.05
N VAL A 4 1.00 -5.05 8.84
CA VAL A 4 2.44 -4.99 8.51
C VAL A 4 2.94 -3.61 8.08
N LEU A 5 2.04 -2.70 7.68
CA LEU A 5 2.37 -1.31 7.33
C LEU A 5 1.36 -0.33 7.92
N ALA A 6 1.85 0.83 8.39
CA ALA A 6 1.04 1.88 8.98
C ALA A 6 1.39 3.24 8.38
N ASN A 7 0.38 4.02 7.99
CA ASN A 7 0.56 5.35 7.37
C ASN A 7 1.60 5.35 6.23
N PHE A 8 1.58 4.31 5.39
CA PHE A 8 2.56 4.15 4.32
C PHE A 8 2.37 5.20 3.24
N ASP A 9 3.44 5.96 2.96
CA ASP A 9 3.51 6.95 1.89
C ASP A 9 4.51 6.46 0.85
N ILE A 10 3.98 5.99 -0.29
CA ILE A 10 4.80 5.41 -1.37
C ILE A 10 5.74 6.45 -1.98
N ALA A 11 5.32 7.71 -2.13
CA ALA A 11 6.15 8.73 -2.76
C ALA A 11 7.32 9.12 -1.84
N ARG A 12 7.08 9.17 -0.52
CA ARG A 12 8.13 9.39 0.46
C ARG A 12 9.13 8.23 0.48
N GLU A 13 8.65 7.00 0.47
CA GLU A 13 9.50 5.80 0.46
C GLU A 13 10.32 5.69 -0.83
N ALA A 14 9.72 6.02 -1.97
CA ALA A 14 10.37 6.00 -3.28
C ALA A 14 11.39 7.15 -3.46
N GLY A 15 11.39 8.14 -2.56
CA GLY A 15 12.15 9.38 -2.74
C GLY A 15 11.66 10.21 -3.93
N GLY A 16 10.35 10.21 -4.20
CA GLY A 16 9.68 10.97 -5.27
C GLY A 16 8.68 10.17 -6.10
N SER A 17 7.80 10.86 -6.81
CA SER A 17 6.76 10.25 -7.66
C SER A 17 7.35 9.56 -8.90
N GLY A 18 6.68 8.50 -9.37
CA GLY A 18 7.05 7.78 -10.60
C GLY A 18 8.23 6.81 -10.45
N LYS A 19 8.70 6.59 -9.21
CA LYS A 19 9.75 5.63 -8.89
C LYS A 19 9.14 4.34 -8.33
N PRO A 20 9.61 3.15 -8.75
CA PRO A 20 9.11 1.89 -8.23
C PRO A 20 9.57 1.68 -6.77
N VAL A 21 8.74 1.02 -5.97
CA VAL A 21 9.04 0.60 -4.60
C VAL A 21 8.52 -0.81 -4.39
N ASP A 22 9.43 -1.72 -4.07
CA ASP A 22 9.10 -3.09 -3.73
C ASP A 22 9.10 -3.28 -2.21
N LYS A 23 8.07 -3.98 -1.70
CA LYS A 23 7.94 -4.32 -0.28
C LYS A 23 7.60 -5.80 -0.14
N ASN A 24 8.48 -6.52 0.54
CA ASN A 24 8.31 -7.95 0.81
C ASN A 24 7.83 -8.14 2.25
N PHE A 25 6.79 -8.95 2.41
CA PHE A 25 6.25 -9.34 3.70
C PHE A 25 6.17 -10.86 3.78
N THR A 26 6.54 -11.41 4.93
CA THR A 26 6.37 -12.84 5.22
C THR A 26 5.13 -13.01 6.09
N ALA A 27 4.23 -13.89 5.69
CA ALA A 27 3.02 -14.21 6.43
C ALA A 27 2.90 -15.73 6.60
N ASN A 28 2.47 -16.19 7.78
CA ASN A 28 2.20 -17.60 8.03
C ASN A 28 0.77 -17.95 7.63
N VAL A 29 0.57 -18.82 6.65
CA VAL A 29 -0.74 -19.20 6.13
C VAL A 29 -1.17 -20.54 6.72
N THR A 30 -2.05 -20.51 7.70
CA THR A 30 -2.51 -21.72 8.42
C THR A 30 -3.83 -22.29 7.90
N ALA A 31 -4.66 -21.48 7.24
CA ALA A 31 -6.01 -21.84 6.80
C ALA A 31 -6.18 -21.80 5.26
N ASN A 32 -5.08 -22.09 4.53
CA ASN A 32 -4.99 -22.12 3.06
C ASN A 32 -5.38 -20.81 2.34
N THR A 33 -5.72 -19.76 3.08
CA THR A 33 -6.18 -18.47 2.58
C THR A 33 -5.25 -17.39 3.08
N LEU A 34 -4.75 -16.56 2.16
CA LEU A 34 -4.00 -15.35 2.47
C LEU A 34 -4.90 -14.14 2.23
N GLU A 35 -5.20 -13.38 3.28
CA GLU A 35 -5.96 -12.14 3.18
C GLU A 35 -5.01 -10.93 3.17
N ILE A 36 -5.12 -10.08 2.14
CA ILE A 36 -4.37 -8.83 2.02
C ILE A 36 -5.38 -7.68 2.08
N THR A 37 -5.32 -6.88 3.15
CA THR A 37 -6.22 -5.74 3.34
C THR A 37 -5.49 -4.42 3.13
N LEU A 38 -5.97 -3.61 2.19
CA LEU A 38 -5.51 -2.24 1.98
C LEU A 38 -6.52 -1.28 2.56
N TYR A 39 -6.14 -0.59 3.63
CA TYR A 39 -7.04 0.33 4.31
C TYR A 39 -6.62 1.78 4.11
N TRP A 40 -7.56 2.58 3.61
CA TRP A 40 -7.42 4.03 3.50
C TRP A 40 -8.38 4.72 4.46
N ALA A 41 -7.84 5.36 5.49
CA ALA A 41 -8.61 6.05 6.52
C ALA A 41 -9.14 7.44 6.09
N GLY A 42 -9.15 7.76 4.78
CA GLY A 42 -9.67 9.04 4.29
C GLY A 42 -8.68 10.22 4.30
N LYS A 43 -7.37 9.98 4.29
CA LYS A 43 -6.38 11.06 4.10
C LYS A 43 -6.24 11.39 2.60
N GLY A 44 -6.84 12.49 2.11
CA GLY A 44 -6.77 12.95 0.71
C GLY A 44 -7.69 14.14 0.36
N THR A 45 -7.63 14.67 -0.87
CA THR A 45 -8.56 15.71 -1.43
C THR A 45 -9.01 15.35 -2.85
N LEU A 46 -10.23 15.75 -3.24
CA LEU A 46 -10.90 15.37 -4.49
C LEU A 46 -10.73 16.37 -5.67
N ALA A 47 -10.26 17.63 -5.50
CA ALA A 47 -10.26 18.68 -6.56
C ALA A 47 -8.88 19.34 -6.91
N VAL A 48 -8.49 19.51 -8.20
CA VAL A 48 -7.27 20.24 -8.70
C VAL A 48 -7.53 21.76 -8.76
N PRO A 49 -6.57 22.69 -8.44
CA PRO A 49 -5.11 22.52 -8.35
C PRO A 49 -4.62 21.91 -7.04
N ASN A 50 -5.34 22.11 -5.94
CA ASN A 50 -5.02 21.51 -4.64
C ASN A 50 -5.83 20.24 -4.40
N ARG A 51 -5.55 19.26 -5.27
CA ARG A 51 -6.04 17.88 -5.23
C ARG A 51 -5.11 17.09 -4.31
N GLY A 52 -5.65 16.20 -3.49
CA GLY A 52 -4.86 15.60 -2.42
C GLY A 52 -4.26 14.26 -2.82
N VAL A 53 -3.75 13.59 -1.80
CA VAL A 53 -3.19 12.25 -1.92
C VAL A 53 -4.34 11.27 -2.19
N TYR A 54 -4.26 10.57 -3.30
CA TYR A 54 -5.22 9.53 -3.69
C TYR A 54 -5.07 8.31 -2.75
N GLY A 55 -6.07 7.43 -2.72
CA GLY A 55 -6.04 6.18 -1.94
C GLY A 55 -4.84 5.28 -2.29
N PRO A 56 -4.68 4.13 -1.62
CA PRO A 56 -3.52 3.26 -1.76
C PRO A 56 -3.27 2.90 -3.23
N LEU A 57 -2.10 3.31 -3.73
CA LEU A 57 -1.63 2.96 -5.07
C LEU A 57 -0.83 1.66 -4.96
N ILE A 58 -1.37 0.59 -5.53
CA ILE A 58 -0.66 -0.68 -5.71
C ILE A 58 -0.69 -1.02 -7.19
N SER A 59 0.48 -1.32 -7.75
CA SER A 59 0.61 -1.73 -9.15
C SER A 59 0.60 -3.25 -9.33
N ALA A 60 1.14 -4.00 -8.37
CA ALA A 60 1.28 -5.45 -8.46
C ALA A 60 1.36 -6.10 -7.07
N ILE A 61 0.95 -7.36 -6.98
CA ILE A 61 1.12 -8.23 -5.81
C ILE A 61 1.74 -9.54 -6.33
N SER A 62 2.82 -9.99 -5.70
CA SER A 62 3.46 -11.29 -5.98
C SER A 62 3.46 -12.12 -4.70
N VAL A 63 3.15 -13.41 -4.83
CA VAL A 63 3.10 -14.36 -3.71
C VAL A 63 3.97 -15.56 -4.06
N THR A 64 4.94 -15.85 -3.19
CA THR A 64 5.84 -17.01 -3.30
C THR A 64 5.71 -17.89 -2.05
N PRO A 65 5.51 -19.22 -2.20
CA PRO A 65 5.44 -20.17 -1.08
C PRO A 65 6.76 -20.30 -0.30
#